data_AF-A0AAV6YGZ6-F1
#
_entry.id   AF-A0AAV6YGZ6-F1
#
_cell.length_a   1.000
_cell.length_b   1.000
_cell.length_c   1.000
_cell.angle_alpha   90.00
_cell.angle_beta   90.00
_cell.angle_gamma   90.00
#
_symmetry.space_group_name_H-M   'P 1'
#
loop_
_entity.id
_entity.type
_entity.pdbx_description
1 polymer ?
#
loop_
_entity_poly.entity_id
_entity_poly.type
_entity_poly.pdbx_seq_one_letter_code
_entity_poly.pdbx_strand_id
1 'polypeptide(L)'
;NDENNLLLGPLQYFPSVGNLGRLGTIDLMYFPYYGNRAQKNYTQPFVAVKFLNATRNVDHNVECRVNAANINNQDDRDKFQGRVIFRLRIDS
;
A
#
# COMPACT_ATOMS: atom_id res chain seq x y z
N ASN A 1 0.19 -16.32 -0.12
CA ASN A 1 0.58 -17.37 -1.07
C ASN A 1 1.89 -16.99 -1.73
N ASP A 2 2.94 -17.72 -1.40
CA ASP A 2 4.31 -17.43 -1.84
C ASP A 2 4.44 -17.45 -3.37
N GLU A 3 3.58 -18.21 -4.06
CA GLU A 3 3.47 -18.21 -5.52
C GLU A 3 3.07 -16.84 -6.10
N ASN A 4 2.09 -16.15 -5.50
CA ASN A 4 1.67 -14.82 -5.97
C ASN A 4 2.79 -13.78 -5.81
N ASN A 5 3.59 -13.90 -4.74
CA ASN A 5 4.73 -13.01 -4.50
C ASN A 5 5.83 -13.22 -5.55
N LEU A 6 6.02 -14.45 -6.01
CA LEU A 6 6.95 -14.75 -7.10
C LEU A 6 6.47 -14.14 -8.43
N LEU A 7 5.17 -14.23 -8.72
CA LEU A 7 4.59 -13.76 -9.98
C LEU A 7 4.51 -12.23 -10.08
N LEU A 8 4.31 -11.53 -8.96
CA LEU A 8 4.32 -10.06 -8.89
C LEU A 8 5.74 -9.46 -9.06
N GLY A 9 6.77 -10.26 -8.79
CA GLY A 9 8.16 -9.86 -8.85
C GLY A 9 8.54 -8.84 -7.75
N PRO A 10 9.73 -8.25 -7.85
CA PRO A 10 10.19 -7.26 -6.86
C PRO A 10 9.30 -6.02 -6.83
N LEU A 11 9.07 -5.49 -5.62
CA LEU A 11 8.32 -4.27 -5.37
C LEU A 11 9.25 -3.11 -5.03
N GLN A 12 8.90 -1.91 -5.47
CA GLN A 12 9.56 -0.67 -5.07
C GLN A 12 8.54 0.33 -4.53
N TYR A 13 8.81 0.91 -3.37
CA TYR A 13 7.94 1.88 -2.71
C TYR A 13 8.47 3.31 -2.87
N PHE A 14 7.55 4.28 -2.93
CA PHE A 14 7.88 5.71 -2.96
C PHE A 14 6.92 6.48 -2.03
N PRO A 15 7.42 7.21 -1.02
CA PRO A 15 8.81 7.26 -0.58
C PRO A 15 9.27 5.91 -0.01
N SER A 16 10.51 5.53 -0.29
CA SER A 16 11.11 4.31 0.25
C SER A 16 11.73 4.54 1.62
N VAL A 17 11.63 3.56 2.51
CA VAL A 17 12.39 3.52 3.78
C VAL A 17 13.40 2.38 3.77
N GLY A 18 14.58 2.66 4.33
CA GLY A 18 15.68 1.71 4.42
C GLY A 18 16.42 1.53 3.11
N ASN A 19 17.53 0.79 3.17
CA ASN A 19 18.49 0.70 2.06
C ASN A 19 18.02 -0.17 0.88
N LEU A 20 16.88 -0.86 1.00
CA LEU A 20 16.41 -1.85 0.03
C LEU A 20 15.19 -1.40 -0.79
N GLY A 21 14.54 -0.28 -0.45
CA GLY A 21 13.37 0.20 -1.20
C GLY A 21 12.11 -0.66 -1.09
N ARG A 22 12.09 -1.64 -0.17
CA ARG A 22 11.04 -2.67 -0.05
C ARG A 22 9.91 -2.30 0.92
N LEU A 23 9.97 -1.11 1.52
CA LEU A 23 8.97 -0.59 2.44
C LEU A 23 8.70 0.87 2.12
N GLY A 24 7.43 1.27 2.22
CA GLY A 24 7.00 2.67 2.19
C GLY A 24 6.61 3.14 3.58
N THR A 25 6.69 4.45 3.81
CA THR A 25 6.20 5.08 5.05
C THR A 25 5.34 6.28 4.75
N ILE A 26 4.50 6.61 5.72
CA ILE A 26 3.80 7.88 5.79
C ILE A 26 4.42 8.66 6.94
N ASP A 27 4.89 9.88 6.64
CA ASP A 27 5.48 10.75 7.67
C ASP A 27 4.42 11.16 8.71
N LEU A 28 4.78 11.12 9.99
CA LEU A 28 3.89 11.49 11.08
C LEU A 28 3.56 12.99 11.09
N MET A 29 4.31 13.84 10.38
CA MET A 29 4.00 15.28 10.28
C MET A 29 2.65 15.58 9.63
N TYR A 30 2.07 14.63 8.88
CA TYR A 30 0.74 14.76 8.29
C TYR A 30 -0.40 14.50 9.30
N PHE A 31 -0.07 14.19 10.55
CA PHE A 31 -1.04 13.90 11.61
C PHE A 31 -0.83 14.82 12.83
N PRO A 32 -1.92 15.12 13.58
CA PRO A 32 -3.29 14.74 13.31
C PRO A 32 -3.97 15.64 12.26
N TYR A 33 -4.99 15.11 11.59
CA TYR A 33 -5.88 15.88 10.74
C TYR A 33 -6.96 16.57 11.60
N TYR A 34 -7.01 17.89 11.58
CA TYR A 34 -7.95 18.71 12.36
C TYR A 34 -9.23 19.08 11.60
N GLY A 35 -9.45 18.49 10.41
CA GLY A 35 -10.63 18.72 9.60
C GLY A 35 -10.50 19.89 8.61
N ASN A 36 -11.31 19.86 7.56
CA ASN A 36 -11.25 20.79 6.43
C ASN A 36 -11.45 22.26 6.83
N ARG A 37 -12.13 22.54 7.95
CA ARG A 37 -12.28 23.92 8.43
C ARG A 37 -10.95 24.51 8.92
N ALA A 38 -10.19 23.74 9.70
CA ALA A 38 -8.91 24.17 10.27
C ALA A 38 -7.76 24.03 9.26
N GLN A 39 -7.81 23.01 8.39
CA GLN A 39 -6.76 22.70 7.43
C GLN A 39 -7.34 22.59 6.01
N LYS A 40 -7.67 23.75 5.40
CA LYS A 40 -8.33 23.84 4.08
C LYS A 40 -7.54 23.22 2.94
N ASN A 41 -6.21 23.32 3.00
CA ASN A 41 -5.30 22.84 1.97
C ASN A 41 -4.61 21.54 2.38
N TYR A 42 -5.16 20.81 3.36
CA TYR A 42 -4.63 19.52 3.74
C TYR A 42 -4.75 18.54 2.58
N THR A 43 -3.63 17.93 2.22
CA THR A 43 -3.60 16.82 1.28
C THR A 43 -3.12 15.60 2.04
N GLN A 44 -3.91 14.54 2.04
CA GLN A 44 -3.52 13.29 2.68
C GLN A 44 -2.25 12.75 2.01
N PRO A 45 -1.30 12.21 2.79
CA PRO A 45 -0.11 11.60 2.22
C PRO A 45 -0.49 10.35 1.41
N PHE A 46 0.32 10.03 0.41
CA PHE A 46 0.15 8.81 -0.39
C PHE A 46 1.49 8.08 -0.54
N VAL A 47 1.41 6.79 -0.80
CA VAL A 47 2.55 5.93 -1.10
C VAL A 47 2.30 5.31 -2.47
N ALA A 48 3.28 5.38 -3.36
CA ALA A 48 3.24 4.65 -4.62
C ALA A 48 3.98 3.31 -4.49
N VAL A 49 3.41 2.27 -5.10
CA VAL A 49 4.01 0.94 -5.18
C VAL A 49 4.20 0.60 -6.64
N LYS A 50 5.43 0.25 -7.02
CA LYS A 50 5.80 -0.15 -8.38
C LYS A 50 6.16 -1.63 -8.39
N PHE A 51 5.46 -2.38 -9.23
CA PHE A 51 5.79 -3.77 -9.55
C PHE A 51 6.85 -3.77 -10.65
N LEU A 52 8.07 -4.22 -10.34
CA LEU A 52 9.20 -4.11 -11.27
C LEU A 52 9.20 -5.18 -12.37
N ASN A 53 8.66 -6.36 -12.06
CA ASN A 53 8.61 -7.49 -12.98
C ASN A 53 7.39 -8.36 -12.73
N ALA A 54 6.19 -7.77 -12.83
CA ALA A 54 4.95 -8.51 -12.71
C ALA A 54 4.69 -9.33 -13.98
N THR A 55 4.36 -10.61 -13.78
CA THR A 55 4.05 -11.56 -14.85
C THR A 55 2.81 -11.11 -15.62
N ARG A 56 2.88 -11.09 -16.95
CA ARG A 56 1.73 -10.71 -17.81
C ARG A 56 0.75 -11.86 -18.00
N ASN A 57 -0.46 -11.53 -18.44
CA ASN A 57 -1.53 -12.47 -18.81
C ASN A 57 -1.97 -13.43 -17.69
N VAL A 58 -1.67 -13.08 -16.43
CA VAL A 58 -2.11 -13.79 -15.23
C VAL A 58 -2.78 -12.80 -14.26
N ASP A 59 -3.64 -13.34 -13.41
CA ASP A 59 -4.35 -12.56 -12.41
C ASP A 59 -3.60 -12.56 -11.07
N HIS A 60 -3.18 -11.37 -10.65
CA HIS A 60 -2.52 -11.15 -9.37
C HIS A 60 -3.53 -10.69 -8.33
N ASN A 61 -3.67 -11.44 -7.25
CA ASN A 61 -4.42 -11.00 -6.08
C ASN A 61 -3.46 -10.25 -5.14
N VAL A 62 -3.56 -8.92 -5.13
CA VAL A 62 -2.68 -8.05 -4.35
C VAL A 62 -3.40 -7.62 -3.07
N GLU A 63 -2.68 -7.72 -1.95
CA GLU A 63 -3.10 -7.18 -0.67
C GLU A 63 -2.02 -6.21 -0.16
N CYS A 64 -2.39 -4.95 0.05
CA CYS A 64 -1.53 -3.96 0.66
C CYS A 64 -2.03 -3.69 2.09
N ARG A 65 -1.13 -3.76 3.08
CA ARG A 65 -1.45 -3.52 4.50
C ARG A 65 -0.69 -2.32 5.03
N VAL A 66 -1.35 -1.53 5.86
CA VAL A 66 -0.71 -0.51 6.70
C VAL A 66 -0.48 -1.10 8.08
N ASN A 67 0.74 -0.94 8.60
CA ASN A 67 1.13 -1.43 9.92
C ASN A 67 1.43 -0.25 10.83
N ALA A 68 0.63 -0.07 11.87
CA ALA A 68 0.85 0.92 12.92
C ALA A 68 0.18 0.45 14.23
N ALA A 69 0.65 0.93 15.38
CA ALA A 69 0.11 0.53 16.69
C ALA A 69 -1.40 0.80 16.86
N ASN A 70 -1.91 1.81 16.14
CA ASN A 70 -3.31 2.26 16.19
C ASN A 70 -4.14 1.84 14.97
N ILE A 71 -3.63 0.93 14.12
CA ILE A 71 -4.33 0.46 12.92
C ILE A 71 -4.55 -1.05 13.04
N ASN A 72 -5.81 -1.47 13.16
CA ASN A 72 -6.19 -2.87 13.03
C ASN A 72 -6.26 -3.23 11.54
N ASN A 73 -5.60 -4.32 11.15
CA ASN A 73 -5.63 -4.85 9.78
C ASN A 73 -6.11 -6.31 9.71
N GLN A 74 -6.68 -6.84 10.79
CA GLN A 74 -7.11 -8.25 10.92
C GLN A 74 -8.64 -8.41 11.06
N ASP A 75 -9.43 -7.37 10.83
CA ASP A 75 -10.90 -7.50 10.82
C ASP A 75 -11.37 -8.22 9.56
N ASP A 76 -12.00 -9.39 9.69
CA ASP A 76 -12.51 -10.16 8.54
C ASP A 76 -13.83 -9.63 7.98
N ARG A 77 -14.60 -8.89 8.79
CA ARG A 77 -15.88 -8.28 8.38
C ARG A 77 -15.63 -6.98 7.62
N ASP A 78 -14.65 -6.20 8.06
CA ASP A 78 -14.19 -4.99 7.36
C ASP A 78 -12.85 -5.22 6.64
N LYS A 79 -12.95 -5.67 5.38
CA LYS A 79 -11.78 -5.94 4.53
C LYS A 79 -11.03 -4.69 4.08
N PHE A 80 -11.51 -3.49 4.42
CA PHE A 80 -10.88 -2.22 4.08
C PHE A 80 -10.31 -1.48 5.30
N GLN A 81 -10.46 -2.04 6.50
CA GLN A 81 -9.80 -1.52 7.69
C GLN A 81 -8.30 -1.84 7.66
N GLY A 82 -7.46 -0.81 7.48
CA GLY A 82 -6.00 -0.93 7.52
C GLY A 82 -5.37 -1.72 6.35
N ARG A 83 -6.16 -2.13 5.36
CA ARG A 83 -5.70 -2.86 4.18
C ARG A 83 -6.55 -2.60 2.95
N VAL A 84 -6.00 -2.83 1.77
CA VAL A 84 -6.73 -2.81 0.50
C VAL A 84 -6.38 -4.06 -0.30
N ILE A 85 -7.40 -4.67 -0.90
CA ILE A 85 -7.28 -5.88 -1.70
C ILE A 85 -7.82 -5.57 -3.10
N PHE A 86 -7.04 -5.90 -4.13
CA PHE A 86 -7.44 -5.72 -5.52
C PHE A 86 -6.86 -6.82 -6.41
N ARG A 87 -7.52 -7.05 -7.55
CA ARG A 87 -7.03 -7.94 -8.61
C ARG A 87 -6.36 -7.09 -9.68
N LEU A 88 -5.16 -7.49 -10.08
CA LEU A 88 -4.37 -6.84 -11.13
C LEU A 88 -4.08 -7.86 -12.22
N ARG A 89 -4.32 -7.49 -13.48
CA ARG A 89 -3.90 -8.24 -14.66
C ARG A 89 -3.23 -7.28 -15.63
N ILE A 90 -2.06 -7.67 -16.15
CA ILE A 90 -1.31 -6.90 -17.15
C ILE A 90 -1.37 -7.71 -18.43
N ASP A 91 -2.21 -7.29 -19.37
CA ASP A 91 -2.29 -7.94 -20.68
C ASP A 91 -1.15 -7.46 -21.60
N SER A 92 -0.80 -8.29 -22.57
CA SER A 92 0.24 -8.03 -23.58
C SER A 92 -0.21 -7.10 -24.69
#